data_AF-A0A3C1EY63-F1
#
_entry.id   AF-A0A3C1EY63-F1
#
_cell.length_a   1.000
_cell.length_b   1.000
_cell.length_c   1.000
_cell.angle_alpha   90.00
_cell.angle_beta   90.00
_cell.angle_gamma   90.00
#
_symmetry.space_group_name_H-M   'P 1'
#
loop_
_entity.id
_entity.type
_entity.pdbx_description
1 polymer ?
#
loop_
_entity_poly.entity_id
_entity_poly.type
_entity_poly.pdbx_seq_one_letter_code
_entity_poly.pdbx_strand_id
1 'polypeptide(L)' 'FGKIFNKKPIYKSKESRTALLSNTEKCHKLFKQPKISVEQMIQWVAHWVKIEGTTLSKPTHFQTRDGKF' A
#
# COMPACT_ATOMS: atom_id res chain seq x y z
N PHE A 1 -4.32 1.22 -9.22
CA PHE A 1 -4.85 -0.13 -9.52
C PHE A 1 -6.06 -0.15 -10.46
N GLY A 2 -7.18 0.52 -10.19
CA GLY A 2 -8.38 0.46 -11.05
C GLY A 2 -8.11 0.68 -12.54
N LYS A 3 -7.39 1.76 -12.89
CA LYS A 3 -6.92 2.00 -14.28
C LYS A 3 -6.03 0.87 -14.82
N ILE A 4 -5.07 0.39 -14.03
CA ILE A 4 -4.11 -0.66 -14.41
C ILE A 4 -4.83 -1.98 -14.74
N PHE A 5 -5.89 -2.31 -14.00
CA PHE A 5 -6.66 -3.53 -14.18
C PHE A 5 -7.91 -3.35 -15.04
N ASN A 6 -8.13 -2.17 -15.62
CA ASN A 6 -9.36 -1.81 -16.33
C ASN A 6 -10.64 -2.14 -15.52
N LYS A 7 -10.63 -1.83 -14.21
CA LYS A 7 -11.74 -2.09 -13.29
C LYS A 7 -12.15 -0.81 -12.58
N LYS A 8 -13.46 -0.55 -12.52
CA LYS A 8 -14.01 0.54 -11.71
C LYS A 8 -13.91 0.18 -10.22
N PRO A 9 -13.16 0.95 -9.41
CA PRO A 9 -13.10 0.71 -7.97
C PRO A 9 -14.46 0.95 -7.32
N ILE A 10 -14.81 0.13 -6.34
CA ILE A 10 -16.03 0.27 -5.53
C ILE A 10 -15.60 0.49 -4.09
N TYR A 11 -15.97 1.63 -3.53
CA TYR A 11 -15.73 1.97 -2.12
C TYR A 11 -16.99 1.66 -1.33
N LYS A 12 -16.87 0.81 -0.30
CA LYS A 12 -18.01 0.37 0.54
C LYS A 12 -18.00 0.97 1.95
N SER A 13 -16.91 1.63 2.35
CA SER A 13 -16.75 2.23 3.68
C SER A 13 -16.85 3.75 3.64
N LYS A 14 -17.16 4.36 4.79
CA LYS A 14 -17.10 5.81 5.00
C LYS A 14 -15.71 6.20 5.45
N GLU A 15 -15.20 7.32 4.95
CA GLU A 15 -13.94 7.88 5.40
C GLU A 15 -13.96 8.18 6.91
N SER A 16 -12.84 7.91 7.57
CA SER A 16 -12.63 8.24 8.98
C SER A 16 -12.31 9.72 9.15
N ARG A 17 -12.70 10.31 10.28
CA ARG A 17 -12.35 11.70 10.64
C ARG A 17 -10.85 11.89 10.88
N THR A 18 -10.14 10.82 11.23
CA THR A 18 -8.70 10.86 11.54
C THR A 18 -7.94 9.85 10.68
N ALA A 19 -6.66 10.14 10.42
CA ALA A 19 -5.70 9.27 9.76
C ALA A 19 -4.41 9.18 10.57
N LEU A 20 -3.66 8.10 10.42
CA LEU A 20 -2.30 7.99 10.95
C LEU A 20 -1.34 8.59 9.90
N LEU A 21 -0.59 9.61 10.29
CA LEU A 21 0.42 10.24 9.45
C LEU A 21 1.81 9.82 9.95
N SER A 22 2.63 9.26 9.07
CA SER A 22 4.01 8.90 9.37
C SER A 22 4.97 9.99 8.88
N ASN A 23 5.72 10.62 9.78
CA ASN A 23 6.86 11.46 9.42
C ASN A 23 8.10 10.56 9.21
N THR A 24 8.65 10.56 7.99
CA THR A 24 9.79 9.71 7.60
C THR A 24 11.13 10.46 7.51
N GLU A 25 11.22 11.71 7.99
CA GLU A 25 12.45 12.52 7.91
C GLU A 25 13.65 11.83 8.54
N LYS A 26 13.48 11.21 9.71
CA LYS A 26 14.56 10.46 10.38
C LYS A 26 15.04 9.29 9.53
N CYS A 27 14.13 8.57 8.88
CA CYS A 27 14.47 7.47 7.98
C CYS A 27 15.27 7.97 6.78
N HIS A 28 14.87 9.09 6.17
CA HIS A 28 15.60 9.66 5.04
C HIS A 28 17.02 10.12 5.43
N LYS A 29 17.20 10.66 6.64
CA LYS A 29 18.54 11.01 7.15
C LYS A 29 19.43 9.78 7.31
N LEU A 30 18.89 8.67 7.84
CA LEU A 30 19.65 7.45 8.10
C LEU A 30 19.89 6.61 6.84
N PHE A 31 18.91 6.53 5.95
CA PHE A 31 18.90 5.57 4.84
C PHE A 31 18.92 6.21 3.45
N LYS A 32 19.00 7.54 3.39
CA LYS A 32 18.84 8.35 2.17
C LYS A 32 17.43 8.22 1.58
N GLN A 33 17.20 8.91 0.47
CA GLN A 33 15.93 8.83 -0.24
C GLN A 33 15.73 7.43 -0.84
N PRO A 34 14.50 6.90 -0.86
CA PRO A 34 14.20 5.64 -1.51
C PRO A 34 14.57 5.72 -3.00
N LYS A 35 15.25 4.68 -3.51
CA LYS A 35 15.64 4.60 -4.92
C LYS A 35 14.47 4.35 -5.86
N ILE A 36 13.39 3.76 -5.34
CA ILE A 36 12.20 3.37 -6.10
C ILE A 36 11.03 4.24 -5.64
N SER A 37 10.33 4.84 -6.59
CA SER A 37 9.15 5.65 -6.29
C SER A 37 7.94 4.78 -5.92
N VAL A 38 6.95 5.39 -5.28
CA VAL A 38 5.69 4.71 -4.96
C VAL A 38 4.96 4.27 -6.23
N GLU A 39 4.99 5.09 -7.28
CA GLU A 39 4.38 4.77 -8.57
C GLU A 39 5.00 3.52 -9.18
N GLN A 40 6.32 3.39 -9.15
CA GLN A 40 7.02 2.21 -9.65
C GLN A 40 6.69 0.97 -8.82
N MET A 41 6.68 1.07 -7.49
CA MET A 41 6.23 -0.02 -6.62
C MET A 41 4.80 -0.47 -6.95
N ILE A 42 3.88 0.47 -7.19
CA ILE A 42 2.49 0.15 -7.58
C ILE A 42 2.45 -0.64 -8.89
N GLN A 43 3.27 -0.30 -9.88
CA GLN A 43 3.34 -1.05 -11.14
C GLN A 43 3.86 -2.47 -10.94
N TRP A 44 4.90 -2.65 -10.13
CA TRP A 44 5.46 -3.98 -9.82
C TRP A 44 4.44 -4.85 -9.09
N VAL A 45 3.77 -4.32 -8.08
CA VAL A 45 2.71 -5.04 -7.36
C VAL A 45 1.58 -5.40 -8.32
N ALA A 46 1.16 -4.48 -9.19
CA ALA A 46 0.11 -4.76 -10.15
C ALA A 46 0.50 -5.86 -11.15
N HIS A 47 1.76 -5.87 -11.60
CA HIS A 47 2.30 -6.92 -12.44
C HIS A 47 2.30 -8.27 -11.74
N TRP A 48 2.79 -8.34 -10.49
CA TRP A 48 2.82 -9.56 -9.69
C TRP A 48 1.43 -10.19 -9.53
N VAL A 49 0.42 -9.35 -9.27
CA VAL A 49 -0.99 -9.79 -9.20
C VAL A 49 -1.48 -10.28 -10.56
N LYS A 50 -1.12 -9.61 -11.66
CA LYS A 50 -1.58 -9.97 -13.02
C LYS A 50 -1.05 -11.32 -13.48
N ILE A 51 0.15 -11.70 -13.05
CA ILE A 51 0.76 -12.99 -13.37
C ILE A 51 0.38 -14.10 -12.39
N GLU A 52 -0.55 -13.85 -11.47
CA GLU A 52 -0.94 -14.78 -10.42
C GLU A 52 0.26 -15.27 -9.59
N GLY A 53 1.21 -14.36 -9.33
CA GLY A 53 2.43 -14.68 -8.60
C GLY A 53 2.13 -15.20 -7.19
N THR A 54 3.01 -16.07 -6.69
CA THR A 54 2.84 -16.71 -5.38
C THR A 54 2.60 -15.69 -4.28
N THR A 55 1.61 -15.98 -3.43
CA THR A 55 1.28 -15.20 -2.24
C THR A 55 1.38 -16.10 -1.01
N LEU A 56 1.76 -15.51 0.12
CA LEU A 56 1.75 -16.20 1.41
C LEU A 56 0.33 -16.35 1.96
N SER A 57 -0.66 -15.67 1.38
CA SER A 57 -2.07 -15.64 1.83
C SER A 57 -2.22 -15.31 3.32
N LYS A 58 -1.25 -14.61 3.90
CA LYS A 58 -1.31 -14.18 5.30
C LYS A 58 -2.29 -13.01 5.42
N PRO A 59 -3.14 -13.00 6.45
CA PRO A 59 -4.04 -11.89 6.68
C PRO A 59 -3.24 -10.60 6.89
N THR A 60 -3.63 -9.54 6.19
CA THR A 60 -3.00 -8.23 6.33
C THR A 60 -3.79 -7.40 7.35
N HIS A 61 -3.17 -7.00 8.44
CA HIS A 61 -3.85 -6.25 9.52
C HIS A 61 -4.03 -4.74 9.21
N PHE A 62 -4.02 -4.34 7.93
CA PHE A 62 -4.01 -2.93 7.50
C PHE A 62 -5.29 -2.15 7.83
N GLN A 63 -6.41 -2.83 8.06
CA GLN A 63 -7.67 -2.19 8.45
C GLN A 63 -7.74 -1.84 9.94
N THR A 64 -6.90 -2.43 10.79
CA THR A 64 -6.96 -2.21 12.24
C THR A 64 -6.22 -0.94 12.65
N ARG A 65 -6.79 -0.21 13.62
CA ARG A 65 -6.26 1.07 14.10
C ARG A 65 -6.18 1.14 15.63
N ASP A 66 -6.34 0.01 16.32
CA ASP A 66 -6.30 -0.06 17.78
C ASP A 66 -4.89 -0.19 18.36
N GLY A 67 -3.87 -0.28 17.49
CA GLY A 67 -2.47 -0.40 17.87
C GLY A 67 -2.08 -1.79 18.38
N LYS A 68 -2.98 -2.78 18.31
CA LYS A 68 -2.67 -4.19 18.58
C LYS A 68 -2.17 -4.82 17.28
N PHE A 69 -0.99 -5.43 17.32
CA PHE A 69 -0.33 -6.05 16.17
C PHE A 69 -0.09 -7.53 16.41
#